data_AF-A0A1F7L1R2-F1
#
_entry.id   AF-A0A1F7L1R2-F1
#
_cell.length_a   1.000
_cell.length_b   1.000
_cell.length_c   1.000
_cell.angle_alpha   90.00
_cell.angle_beta   90.00
_cell.angle_gamma   90.00
#
_symmetry.space_group_name_H-M   'P 1'
#
loop_
_entity.id
_entity.type
_entity.pdbx_description
1 polymer ?
#
loop_
_entity_poly.entity_id
_entity_poly.type
_entity_poly.pdbx_seq_one_letter_code
_entity_poly.pdbx_strand_id
1 'polypeptide(L)'
;MGETAAVPEPTQPVTFEQLKGAFNVFKDDYKIVNHPNTPVNTPFNVPNQPDAHGRQYNLTLIPEEMTEKEYLSHLEAPEGIVLFIGCMDRDAALPAYQELQKQYSGKKIIYLTVAGGVVQKEQQRKDAMRTIITHASQHQDHIEAVIATDHDHTCGKVKADLAGTPLAQVIGIELPEVGNPAPPAEQAEMKSLIAGGITELGLRKLFPGKVLPGLVAINRQGNAHIDTNFQGVQPKTINQVVEQKIS
;
A
#
# COMPACT_ATOMS: atom_id res chain seq x y z
N MET A 1 -13.11 -17.65 -18.80
CA MET A 1 -13.12 -16.17 -18.94
C MET A 1 -13.99 -15.66 -17.79
N GLY A 2 -13.35 -15.28 -16.67
CA GLY A 2 -14.09 -14.72 -15.53
C GLY A 2 -14.42 -13.27 -15.83
N GLU A 3 -15.70 -12.92 -15.84
CA GLU A 3 -16.15 -11.53 -15.87
C GLU A 3 -15.56 -10.83 -14.65
N THR A 4 -14.65 -9.88 -14.87
CA THR A 4 -14.29 -8.91 -13.83
C THR A 4 -15.55 -8.10 -13.55
N ALA A 5 -16.21 -8.38 -12.43
CA ALA A 5 -17.34 -7.60 -11.95
C ALA A 5 -16.96 -6.11 -12.04
N ALA A 6 -17.75 -5.35 -12.79
CA ALA A 6 -17.52 -3.93 -12.97
C ALA A 6 -17.42 -3.28 -11.58
N VAL A 7 -16.30 -2.60 -11.30
CA VAL A 7 -16.16 -1.81 -10.08
C VAL A 7 -17.29 -0.77 -10.12
N PRO A 8 -18.26 -0.81 -9.18
CA PRO A 8 -19.38 0.10 -9.21
C PRO A 8 -18.85 1.54 -9.19
N GLU A 9 -19.46 2.40 -10.01
CA GLU A 9 -19.10 3.82 -9.98
C GLU A 9 -19.42 4.35 -8.57
N PRO A 10 -18.49 5.05 -7.90
CA PRO A 10 -18.85 5.79 -6.71
C PRO A 10 -19.77 6.94 -7.15
N THR A 11 -21.08 6.71 -7.06
CA THR A 11 -22.11 7.67 -7.47
C THR A 11 -22.39 8.73 -6.40
N GLN A 12 -21.80 8.61 -5.22
CA GLN A 12 -21.95 9.58 -4.12
C GLN A 12 -20.60 9.93 -3.49
N PRO A 13 -20.39 11.20 -3.09
CA PRO A 13 -19.23 11.60 -2.31
C PRO A 13 -19.14 10.77 -1.03
N VAL A 14 -17.92 10.32 -0.70
CA VAL A 14 -17.61 9.70 0.59
C VAL A 14 -17.57 10.77 1.66
N THR A 15 -18.33 10.58 2.74
CA THR A 15 -18.32 11.50 3.89
C THR A 15 -17.12 11.27 4.79
N PHE A 16 -16.76 12.27 5.58
CA PHE A 16 -15.67 12.14 6.56
C PHE A 16 -15.93 11.07 7.63
N GLU A 17 -17.20 10.80 7.98
CA GLU A 17 -17.55 9.72 8.90
C GLU A 17 -17.30 8.33 8.29
N GLN A 18 -17.63 8.15 7.01
CA GLN A 18 -17.31 6.94 6.26
C GLN A 18 -15.79 6.75 6.15
N LEU A 19 -15.05 7.84 5.94
CA LEU A 19 -13.58 7.83 5.93
C LEU A 19 -13.01 7.32 7.26
N LYS A 20 -13.47 7.85 8.40
CA LYS A 20 -13.07 7.37 9.74
C LYS A 20 -13.39 5.90 9.94
N GLY A 21 -14.59 5.47 9.54
CA GLY A 21 -14.98 4.07 9.57
C GLY A 21 -14.05 3.16 8.76
N ALA A 22 -13.60 3.63 7.59
CA ALA A 22 -12.68 2.90 6.73
C ALA A 22 -11.28 2.77 7.34
N PHE A 23 -10.71 3.84 7.92
CA PHE A 23 -9.42 3.74 8.62
C PHE A 23 -9.48 2.75 9.79
N ASN A 24 -10.59 2.70 10.53
CA ASN A 24 -10.77 1.80 11.67
C ASN A 24 -10.75 0.31 11.29
N VAL A 25 -10.92 -0.07 10.02
CA VAL A 25 -10.74 -1.46 9.55
C VAL A 25 -9.28 -1.92 9.70
N PHE A 26 -8.32 -1.00 9.66
CA PHE A 26 -6.89 -1.30 9.70
C PHE A 26 -6.25 -1.14 11.09
N LYS A 27 -7.02 -0.73 12.11
CA LYS A 27 -6.46 -0.38 13.43
C LYS A 27 -5.64 -1.48 14.11
N ASP A 28 -5.96 -2.73 13.76
CA ASP A 28 -5.40 -3.93 14.36
C ASP A 28 -4.29 -4.55 13.51
N ASP A 29 -3.85 -3.89 12.44
CA ASP A 29 -2.88 -4.45 11.49
C ASP A 29 -1.55 -4.84 12.15
N TYR A 30 -1.11 -4.13 13.19
CA TYR A 30 0.08 -4.51 13.95
C TYR A 30 -0.02 -5.89 14.64
N LYS A 31 -1.22 -6.42 14.86
CA LYS A 31 -1.40 -7.81 15.36
C LYS A 31 -0.94 -8.84 14.33
N ILE A 32 -1.05 -8.53 13.03
CA ILE A 32 -0.64 -9.43 11.93
C ILE A 32 0.85 -9.72 11.97
N VAL A 33 1.64 -8.72 12.39
CA VAL A 33 3.11 -8.81 12.49
C VAL A 33 3.60 -9.00 13.92
N ASN A 34 2.71 -9.20 14.90
CA ASN A 34 3.05 -9.35 16.32
C ASN A 34 3.84 -8.17 16.91
N HIS A 35 3.47 -6.93 16.53
CA HIS A 35 4.09 -5.68 17.01
C HIS A 35 3.06 -4.67 17.56
N PRO A 36 2.18 -5.07 18.50
CA PRO A 36 1.01 -4.28 18.93
C PRO A 36 1.35 -2.95 19.61
N ASN A 37 2.58 -2.77 20.09
CA ASN A 37 3.00 -1.58 20.84
C ASN A 37 3.75 -0.55 19.97
N THR A 38 3.85 -0.79 18.65
CA THR A 38 4.44 0.20 17.74
C THR A 38 3.54 1.43 17.70
N PRO A 39 4.07 2.65 17.77
CA PRO A 39 3.26 3.85 17.60
C PRO A 39 2.53 3.85 16.26
N VAL A 40 1.26 4.24 16.28
CA VAL A 40 0.50 4.52 15.06
C VAL A 40 0.82 5.93 14.60
N ASN A 41 1.09 6.11 13.32
CA ASN A 41 1.28 7.42 12.71
C ASN A 41 -0.02 7.95 12.12
N THR A 42 -0.08 9.26 11.89
CA THR A 42 -1.05 9.80 10.94
C THR A 42 -0.48 9.72 9.53
N PRO A 43 -1.33 9.71 8.48
CA PRO A 43 -0.84 9.78 7.11
C PRO A 43 -0.06 11.06 6.76
N PHE A 44 -0.01 12.03 7.66
CA PHE A 44 0.58 13.35 7.44
C PHE A 44 1.95 13.51 8.10
N ASN A 45 2.35 12.53 8.92
CA ASN A 45 3.61 12.53 9.62
C ASN A 45 4.70 11.83 8.80
N VAL A 46 5.95 12.14 9.13
CA VAL A 46 7.10 11.35 8.69
C VAL A 46 6.98 9.94 9.29
N PRO A 47 7.29 8.87 8.53
CA PRO A 47 7.35 7.52 9.08
C PRO A 47 8.24 7.42 10.31
N ASN A 48 7.86 6.52 11.20
CA ASN A 48 8.58 6.11 12.39
C ASN A 48 10.05 5.78 12.05
N GLN A 49 10.96 6.34 12.84
CA GLN A 49 12.37 5.95 12.78
C GLN A 49 12.56 4.57 13.44
N PRO A 50 13.55 3.78 13.02
CA PRO A 50 13.83 2.51 13.68
C PRO A 50 14.14 2.72 15.16
N ASP A 51 13.63 1.83 16.03
CA ASP A 51 13.95 1.84 17.46
C ASP A 51 15.39 1.32 17.71
N ALA A 52 15.79 1.23 18.99
CA ALA A 52 17.10 0.68 19.38
C ALA A 52 17.35 -0.76 18.90
N HIS A 53 16.32 -1.46 18.43
CA HIS A 53 16.38 -2.81 17.88
C HIS A 53 16.15 -2.85 16.37
N GLY A 54 16.01 -1.70 15.70
CA GLY A 54 15.74 -1.61 14.26
C GLY A 54 14.30 -1.96 13.88
N ARG A 55 13.32 -1.89 14.79
CA ARG A 55 11.96 -2.41 14.60
C ARG A 55 10.89 -1.35 14.81
N GLN A 56 10.59 -0.55 13.80
CA GLN A 56 9.35 0.23 13.80
C GLN A 56 8.59 0.09 12.49
N TYR A 57 7.43 -0.54 12.59
CA TYR A 57 6.43 -0.56 11.53
C TYR A 57 5.73 0.81 11.43
N ASN A 58 5.02 1.01 10.34
CA ASN A 58 4.44 2.28 9.96
C ASN A 58 2.97 2.11 9.57
N LEU A 59 2.10 1.75 10.52
CA LEU A 59 0.65 1.82 10.30
C LEU A 59 0.21 3.26 10.38
N THR A 60 -0.61 3.71 9.44
CA THR A 60 -1.20 5.04 9.46
C THR A 60 -2.69 5.01 9.64
N LEU A 61 -3.19 5.75 10.64
CA LEU A 61 -4.61 5.96 10.91
C LEU A 61 -4.88 7.46 11.07
N ILE A 62 -6.09 7.89 10.79
CA ILE A 62 -6.52 9.23 11.21
C ILE A 62 -6.91 9.19 12.70
N PRO A 63 -6.49 10.18 13.52
CA PRO A 63 -6.91 10.29 14.92
C PRO A 63 -8.44 10.40 15.04
N GLU A 64 -9.02 9.85 16.10
CA GLU A 64 -10.48 9.84 16.29
C GLU A 64 -11.05 11.27 16.43
N GLU A 65 -10.27 12.15 17.05
CA GLU A 65 -10.57 13.55 17.31
C GLU A 65 -10.32 14.48 16.11
N MET A 66 -9.66 13.99 15.06
CA MET A 66 -9.38 14.79 13.87
C MET A 66 -10.68 15.20 13.20
N THR A 67 -10.81 16.49 12.92
CA THR A 67 -11.95 17.06 12.21
C THR A 67 -11.77 16.96 10.70
N GLU A 68 -12.88 16.99 9.96
CA GLU A 68 -12.85 17.02 8.49
C GLU A 68 -12.05 18.22 7.99
N LYS A 69 -12.23 19.40 8.60
CA LYS A 69 -11.49 20.61 8.26
C LYS A 69 -9.97 20.43 8.40
N GLU A 70 -9.51 19.81 9.48
CA GLU A 70 -8.08 19.53 9.67
C GLU A 70 -7.57 18.55 8.62
N TYR A 71 -8.29 17.45 8.39
CA TYR A 71 -7.95 16.47 7.35
C TYR A 71 -7.84 17.11 5.96
N LEU A 72 -8.83 17.92 5.58
CA LEU A 72 -8.86 18.63 4.29
C LEU A 72 -7.72 19.63 4.15
N SER A 73 -7.35 20.34 5.22
CA SER A 73 -6.17 21.23 5.20
C SER A 73 -4.87 20.48 4.85
N HIS A 74 -4.81 19.17 5.09
CA HIS A 74 -3.68 18.37 4.64
C HIS A 74 -3.75 18.00 3.16
N LEU A 75 -4.96 17.71 2.64
CA LEU A 75 -5.23 17.34 1.24
C LEU A 75 -5.27 18.53 0.26
N GLU A 76 -5.36 19.75 0.76
CA GLU A 76 -5.39 20.99 -0.05
C GLU A 76 -4.08 21.78 0.07
N ALA A 77 -2.99 21.09 0.43
CA ALA A 77 -1.69 21.71 0.64
C ALA A 77 -1.21 22.46 -0.63
N PRO A 78 -0.80 23.74 -0.52
CA PRO A 78 -0.45 24.57 -1.67
C PRO A 78 0.80 24.09 -2.41
N GLU A 79 1.68 23.36 -1.73
CA GLU A 79 2.88 22.78 -2.32
C GLU A 79 2.61 21.62 -3.30
N GLY A 80 1.38 21.10 -3.34
CA GLY A 80 1.02 19.90 -4.11
C GLY A 80 1.38 18.60 -3.37
N ILE A 81 0.68 17.53 -3.72
CA ILE A 81 0.68 16.28 -2.94
C ILE A 81 1.13 15.09 -3.77
N VAL A 82 1.96 14.25 -3.17
CA VAL A 82 2.19 12.87 -3.59
C VAL A 82 1.48 11.95 -2.60
N LEU A 83 0.48 11.21 -3.07
CA LEU A 83 -0.19 10.20 -2.27
C LEU A 83 0.54 8.88 -2.41
N PHE A 84 1.19 8.42 -1.36
CA PHE A 84 1.77 7.09 -1.29
C PHE A 84 0.78 6.13 -0.64
N ILE A 85 0.56 4.97 -1.24
CA ILE A 85 -0.25 3.87 -0.70
C ILE A 85 0.62 2.62 -0.69
N GLY A 86 1.02 2.14 0.48
CA GLY A 86 1.98 1.04 0.58
C GLY A 86 1.85 0.18 1.83
N CYS A 87 2.74 -0.80 1.96
CA CYS A 87 2.76 -1.65 3.14
C CYS A 87 3.31 -0.90 4.36
N MET A 88 2.77 -1.19 5.54
CA MET A 88 3.29 -0.70 6.82
C MET A 88 4.62 -1.31 7.26
N ASP A 89 5.21 -2.20 6.46
CA ASP A 89 6.43 -2.92 6.82
C ASP A 89 7.57 -1.94 7.10
N ARG A 90 8.30 -2.20 8.18
CA ARG A 90 9.41 -1.36 8.66
C ARG A 90 10.52 -1.19 7.61
N ASP A 91 10.76 -2.23 6.82
CA ASP A 91 11.86 -2.27 5.86
C ASP A 91 11.42 -1.67 4.51
N ALA A 92 10.11 -1.43 4.32
CA ALA A 92 9.52 -0.83 3.13
C ALA A 92 9.26 0.67 3.32
N ALA A 93 8.57 1.02 4.40
CA ALA A 93 7.89 2.30 4.53
C ALA A 93 8.88 3.48 4.63
N LEU A 94 9.75 3.50 5.63
CA LEU A 94 10.67 4.61 5.82
C LEU A 94 11.64 4.78 4.61
N PRO A 95 12.25 3.72 4.07
CA PRO A 95 13.08 3.85 2.87
C PRO A 95 12.32 4.38 1.65
N ALA A 96 11.09 3.91 1.39
CA ALA A 96 10.26 4.41 0.29
C ALA A 96 9.93 5.90 0.48
N TYR A 97 9.62 6.32 1.70
CA TYR A 97 9.39 7.73 2.01
C TYR A 97 10.63 8.60 1.72
N GLN A 98 11.81 8.16 2.15
CA GLN A 98 13.08 8.88 1.91
C GLN A 98 13.40 8.98 0.42
N GLU A 99 13.08 7.97 -0.38
CA GLU A 99 13.24 8.01 -1.83
C GLU A 99 12.27 9.01 -2.46
N LEU A 100 10.99 8.97 -2.07
CA LEU A 100 9.99 9.92 -2.55
C LEU A 100 10.31 11.36 -2.21
N GLN A 101 10.86 11.63 -1.02
CA GLN A 101 11.32 12.99 -0.66
C GLN A 101 12.40 13.53 -1.62
N LYS A 102 13.25 12.65 -2.16
CA LYS A 102 14.27 13.03 -3.15
C LYS A 102 13.65 13.27 -4.52
N GLN A 103 12.75 12.39 -4.94
CA GLN A 103 12.12 12.45 -6.27
C GLN A 103 11.12 13.62 -6.39
N TYR A 104 10.38 13.90 -5.32
CA TYR A 104 9.33 14.91 -5.25
C TYR A 104 9.69 16.02 -4.26
N SER A 105 10.90 16.57 -4.43
CA SER A 105 11.41 17.65 -3.57
C SER A 105 10.45 18.85 -3.56
N GLY A 106 10.11 19.32 -2.35
CA GLY A 106 9.20 20.44 -2.16
C GLY A 106 7.72 20.09 -2.24
N LYS A 107 7.37 18.81 -2.41
CA LYS A 107 5.98 18.31 -2.33
C LYS A 107 5.68 17.73 -0.96
N LYS A 108 4.41 17.77 -0.58
CA LYS A 108 3.92 17.06 0.60
C LYS A 108 3.66 15.61 0.24
N ILE A 109 4.23 14.70 1.01
CA ILE A 109 3.95 13.28 0.87
C ILE A 109 2.88 12.92 1.90
N ILE A 110 1.70 12.53 1.42
CA ILE A 110 0.68 11.89 2.26
C ILE A 110 0.90 10.39 2.18
N TYR A 111 1.15 9.80 3.33
CA TYR A 111 1.70 8.47 3.46
C TYR A 111 0.65 7.53 4.03
N LEU A 112 -0.06 6.79 3.18
CA LEU A 112 -1.07 5.81 3.60
C LEU A 112 -0.45 4.42 3.62
N THR A 113 -0.20 3.89 4.82
CA THR A 113 0.41 2.58 4.99
C THR A 113 -0.39 1.67 5.90
N VAL A 114 -0.69 0.47 5.39
CA VAL A 114 -1.46 -0.60 6.05
C VAL A 114 -0.81 -1.95 5.74
N ALA A 115 -1.18 -3.01 6.43
CA ALA A 115 -0.69 -4.35 6.11
C ALA A 115 -1.11 -4.75 4.68
N GLY A 116 -0.14 -5.08 3.82
CA GLY A 116 -0.34 -5.47 2.41
C GLY A 116 -0.52 -4.30 1.42
N GLY A 117 -0.48 -3.05 1.89
CA GLY A 117 -0.57 -1.88 1.00
C GLY A 117 -1.76 -1.93 0.03
N VAL A 118 -1.49 -1.90 -1.28
CA VAL A 118 -2.56 -2.01 -2.30
C VAL A 118 -3.02 -3.45 -2.57
N VAL A 119 -2.29 -4.45 -2.09
CA VAL A 119 -2.60 -5.88 -2.24
C VAL A 119 -3.43 -6.35 -1.03
N GLN A 120 -4.75 -6.33 -1.18
CA GLN A 120 -5.69 -6.74 -0.14
C GLN A 120 -6.44 -8.00 -0.55
N LYS A 121 -6.62 -8.97 0.36
CA LYS A 121 -7.39 -10.18 0.09
C LYS A 121 -8.87 -10.02 0.43
N GLU A 122 -9.16 -9.55 1.63
CA GLU A 122 -10.50 -9.51 2.20
C GLU A 122 -11.32 -8.36 1.61
N GLN A 123 -12.58 -8.64 1.24
CA GLN A 123 -13.46 -7.66 0.61
C GLN A 123 -13.67 -6.42 1.49
N GLN A 124 -13.82 -6.60 2.81
CA GLN A 124 -13.93 -5.49 3.77
C GLN A 124 -12.74 -4.53 3.70
N ARG A 125 -11.51 -5.05 3.58
CA ARG A 125 -10.29 -4.23 3.49
C ARG A 125 -10.18 -3.53 2.14
N LYS A 126 -10.60 -4.19 1.06
CA LYS A 126 -10.70 -3.57 -0.27
C LYS A 126 -11.68 -2.40 -0.25
N ASP A 127 -12.86 -2.57 0.35
CA ASP A 127 -13.88 -1.52 0.40
C ASP A 127 -13.47 -0.36 1.32
N ALA A 128 -12.80 -0.65 2.43
CA ALA A 128 -12.20 0.38 3.28
C ALA A 128 -11.13 1.18 2.52
N MET A 129 -10.19 0.51 1.84
CA MET A 129 -9.18 1.18 1.03
C MET A 129 -9.83 2.02 -0.07
N ARG A 130 -10.83 1.49 -0.79
CA ARG A 130 -11.63 2.21 -1.80
C ARG A 130 -12.28 3.46 -1.22
N THR A 131 -12.80 3.39 -0.01
CA THR A 131 -13.45 4.52 0.67
C THR A 131 -12.42 5.62 0.95
N ILE A 132 -11.24 5.26 1.48
CA ILE A 132 -10.15 6.21 1.77
C ILE A 132 -9.68 6.91 0.48
N ILE A 133 -9.39 6.15 -0.57
CA ILE A 133 -8.89 6.70 -1.84
C ILE A 133 -9.96 7.50 -2.60
N THR A 134 -11.24 7.11 -2.49
CA THR A 134 -12.36 7.86 -3.12
C THR A 134 -12.57 9.19 -2.41
N HIS A 135 -12.38 9.26 -1.09
CA HIS A 135 -12.38 10.54 -0.39
C HIS A 135 -11.19 11.41 -0.82
N ALA A 136 -9.99 10.84 -0.96
CA ALA A 136 -8.82 11.58 -1.43
C ALA A 136 -8.99 12.09 -2.88
N SER A 137 -9.64 11.30 -3.76
CA SER A 137 -9.83 11.68 -5.17
C SER A 137 -10.80 12.84 -5.38
N GLN A 138 -11.62 13.18 -4.39
CA GLN A 138 -12.44 14.41 -4.41
C GLN A 138 -11.57 15.68 -4.43
N HIS A 139 -10.30 15.58 -4.00
CA HIS A 139 -9.30 16.65 -4.00
C HIS A 139 -8.15 16.34 -4.96
N GLN A 140 -8.42 15.56 -6.02
CA GLN A 140 -7.38 15.11 -6.95
C GLN A 140 -6.60 16.25 -7.61
N ASP A 141 -7.16 17.46 -7.69
CA ASP A 141 -6.48 18.63 -8.28
C ASP A 141 -5.23 19.05 -7.49
N HIS A 142 -5.16 18.72 -6.20
CA HIS A 142 -3.98 18.93 -5.35
C HIS A 142 -3.00 17.75 -5.39
N ILE A 143 -3.42 16.59 -5.91
CA ILE A 143 -2.62 15.37 -5.97
C ILE A 143 -1.93 15.30 -7.33
N GLU A 144 -0.60 15.32 -7.34
CA GLU A 144 0.22 15.27 -8.54
C GLU A 144 0.49 13.83 -8.97
N ALA A 145 0.73 12.95 -8.00
CA ALA A 145 1.01 11.54 -8.24
C ALA A 145 0.41 10.66 -7.14
N VAL A 146 0.01 9.46 -7.54
CA VAL A 146 -0.38 8.38 -6.62
C VAL A 146 0.60 7.23 -6.80
N ILE A 147 1.43 6.99 -5.79
CA ILE A 147 2.43 5.93 -5.79
C ILE A 147 1.82 4.73 -5.07
N ALA A 148 1.39 3.74 -5.83
CA ALA A 148 0.65 2.58 -5.36
C ALA A 148 1.56 1.36 -5.29
N THR A 149 1.89 0.91 -4.08
CA THR A 149 2.97 -0.05 -3.87
C THR A 149 2.60 -1.19 -2.94
N ASP A 150 3.41 -2.24 -3.06
CA ASP A 150 3.71 -3.20 -2.00
C ASP A 150 5.21 -3.52 -2.09
N HIS A 151 5.70 -4.46 -1.29
CA HIS A 151 7.11 -4.85 -1.26
C HIS A 151 7.29 -6.36 -1.43
N ASP A 152 8.50 -6.74 -1.83
CA ASP A 152 8.89 -8.12 -2.06
C ASP A 152 9.17 -8.92 -0.77
N HIS A 153 9.28 -10.25 -0.93
CA HIS A 153 9.69 -11.38 -0.06
C HIS A 153 9.41 -11.42 1.46
N THR A 154 9.25 -10.29 2.14
CA THR A 154 8.98 -10.14 3.58
C THR A 154 7.58 -9.64 3.89
N CYS A 155 6.74 -9.37 2.89
CA CYS A 155 5.39 -8.86 3.15
C CYS A 155 4.58 -9.85 4.00
N GLY A 156 4.49 -9.54 5.29
CA GLY A 156 3.86 -10.40 6.29
C GLY A 156 2.37 -10.60 6.01
N LYS A 157 1.70 -9.60 5.42
CA LYS A 157 0.29 -9.71 5.04
C LYS A 157 0.08 -10.65 3.86
N VAL A 158 0.83 -10.48 2.78
CA VAL A 158 0.76 -11.39 1.62
C VAL A 158 1.06 -12.82 2.07
N LYS A 159 2.07 -13.02 2.92
CA LYS A 159 2.34 -14.33 3.53
C LYS A 159 1.15 -14.86 4.35
N ALA A 160 0.54 -14.04 5.20
CA ALA A 160 -0.63 -14.45 5.98
C ALA A 160 -1.82 -14.85 5.08
N ASP A 161 -2.03 -14.11 3.99
CA ASP A 161 -3.07 -14.36 2.99
C ASP A 161 -2.84 -15.64 2.20
N LEU A 162 -1.58 -16.06 2.09
CA LEU A 162 -1.13 -17.33 1.52
C LEU A 162 -0.97 -18.42 2.59
N ALA A 163 -1.81 -18.37 3.65
CA ALA A 163 -1.84 -19.35 4.74
C ALA A 163 -0.49 -19.53 5.47
N GLY A 164 0.28 -18.46 5.59
CA GLY A 164 1.60 -18.45 6.21
C GLY A 164 2.74 -18.88 5.28
N THR A 165 2.46 -19.13 4.00
CA THR A 165 3.48 -19.54 3.02
C THR A 165 4.06 -18.31 2.31
N PRO A 166 5.40 -18.12 2.28
CA PRO A 166 6.03 -17.05 1.52
C PRO A 166 5.70 -17.12 0.03
N LEU A 167 5.58 -15.96 -0.63
CA LEU A 167 5.23 -15.89 -2.06
C LEU A 167 6.19 -16.70 -2.94
N ALA A 168 7.50 -16.60 -2.72
CA ALA A 168 8.51 -17.43 -3.38
C ALA A 168 8.19 -18.95 -3.34
N GLN A 169 7.81 -19.48 -2.17
CA GLN A 169 7.43 -20.89 -2.04
C GLN A 169 6.10 -21.20 -2.73
N VAL A 170 5.18 -20.22 -2.77
CA VAL A 170 3.94 -20.34 -3.55
C VAL A 170 4.25 -20.44 -5.04
N ILE A 171 5.17 -19.67 -5.59
CA ILE A 171 5.52 -19.78 -7.01
C ILE A 171 6.60 -20.84 -7.32
N GLY A 172 6.98 -21.66 -6.32
CA GLY A 172 7.86 -22.81 -6.50
C GLY A 172 9.34 -22.46 -6.68
N ILE A 173 9.78 -21.31 -6.16
CA ILE A 173 11.18 -20.89 -6.21
C ILE A 173 11.83 -20.90 -4.82
N GLU A 174 13.15 -21.01 -4.80
CA GLU A 174 13.94 -20.97 -3.57
C GLU A 174 13.88 -19.59 -2.91
N LEU A 175 13.84 -19.57 -1.57
CA LEU A 175 13.87 -18.31 -0.83
C LEU A 175 15.23 -17.64 -1.02
N PRO A 176 15.27 -16.32 -1.25
CA PRO A 176 16.54 -15.63 -1.35
C PRO A 176 17.31 -15.70 -0.02
N GLU A 177 18.63 -15.83 -0.13
CA GLU A 177 19.55 -15.67 1.01
C GLU A 177 19.42 -14.28 1.62
N VAL A 178 19.81 -14.15 2.90
CA VAL A 178 19.81 -12.86 3.58
C VAL A 178 20.74 -11.88 2.86
N GLY A 179 20.19 -10.73 2.46
CA GLY A 179 20.95 -9.61 1.87
C GLY A 179 20.83 -9.51 0.35
N ASN A 180 20.21 -10.51 -0.29
CA ASN A 180 19.94 -10.48 -1.72
C ASN A 180 18.53 -9.94 -2.02
N PRO A 181 18.32 -9.28 -3.18
CA PRO A 181 16.99 -8.94 -3.66
C PRO A 181 16.11 -10.18 -3.85
N ALA A 182 14.78 -9.99 -3.88
CA ALA A 182 13.88 -11.06 -4.26
C ALA A 182 14.19 -11.57 -5.67
N PRO A 183 14.05 -12.89 -5.97
CA PRO A 183 14.28 -13.40 -7.31
C PRO A 183 13.35 -12.75 -8.34
N PRO A 184 13.78 -12.60 -9.61
CA PRO A 184 12.97 -11.93 -10.64
C PRO A 184 11.55 -12.49 -10.81
N ALA A 185 11.37 -13.81 -10.62
CA ALA A 185 10.06 -14.45 -10.70
C ALA A 185 9.12 -14.02 -9.55
N GLU A 186 9.64 -13.86 -8.33
CA GLU A 186 8.86 -13.34 -7.19
C GLU A 186 8.52 -11.87 -7.38
N GLN A 187 9.47 -11.07 -7.84
CA GLN A 187 9.21 -9.67 -8.18
C GLN A 187 8.14 -9.54 -9.26
N ALA A 188 8.17 -10.39 -10.29
CA ALA A 188 7.17 -10.40 -11.36
C ALA A 188 5.77 -10.74 -10.81
N GLU A 189 5.67 -11.72 -9.90
CA GLU A 189 4.39 -12.05 -9.27
C GLU A 189 3.90 -10.93 -8.35
N MET A 190 4.77 -10.31 -7.56
CA MET A 190 4.41 -9.17 -6.73
C MET A 190 3.95 -7.97 -7.57
N LYS A 191 4.65 -7.66 -8.67
CA LYS A 191 4.25 -6.64 -9.65
C LYS A 191 2.86 -6.92 -10.22
N SER A 192 2.57 -8.19 -10.51
CA SER A 192 1.25 -8.65 -10.98
C SER A 192 0.16 -8.45 -9.91
N LEU A 193 0.45 -8.74 -8.64
CA LEU A 193 -0.45 -8.51 -7.52
C LEU A 193 -0.72 -7.01 -7.29
N ILE A 194 0.32 -6.17 -7.35
CA ILE A 194 0.19 -4.71 -7.25
C ILE A 194 -0.70 -4.16 -8.38
N ALA A 195 -0.48 -4.61 -9.62
CA ALA A 195 -1.32 -4.24 -10.75
C ALA A 195 -2.78 -4.69 -10.57
N GLY A 196 -2.99 -5.88 -9.98
CA GLY A 196 -4.31 -6.36 -9.56
C GLY A 196 -4.96 -5.45 -8.53
N GLY A 197 -4.25 -5.11 -7.45
CA GLY A 197 -4.72 -4.20 -6.40
C GLY A 197 -5.11 -2.83 -6.95
N ILE A 198 -4.29 -2.24 -7.82
CA ILE A 198 -4.59 -0.97 -8.50
C ILE A 198 -5.89 -1.05 -9.31
N THR A 199 -6.10 -2.16 -10.01
CA THR A 199 -7.30 -2.40 -10.82
C THR A 199 -8.52 -2.58 -9.94
N GLU A 200 -8.44 -3.45 -8.93
CA GLU A 200 -9.53 -3.75 -8.01
C GLU A 200 -9.94 -2.51 -7.20
N LEU A 201 -8.99 -1.68 -6.77
CA LEU A 201 -9.25 -0.45 -6.06
C LEU A 201 -9.74 0.68 -6.97
N GLY A 202 -9.70 0.51 -8.30
CA GLY A 202 -10.15 1.53 -9.25
C GLY A 202 -9.27 2.78 -9.29
N LEU A 203 -8.00 2.70 -8.83
CA LEU A 203 -7.14 3.87 -8.65
C LEU A 203 -6.96 4.68 -9.94
N ARG A 204 -6.79 4.02 -11.09
CA ARG A 204 -6.61 4.72 -12.39
C ARG A 204 -7.86 5.46 -12.85
N LYS A 205 -9.05 5.03 -12.41
CA LYS A 205 -10.31 5.72 -12.68
C LYS A 205 -10.44 6.95 -11.77
N LEU A 206 -10.05 6.81 -10.51
CA LEU A 206 -10.11 7.87 -9.50
C LEU A 206 -9.03 8.95 -9.73
N PHE A 207 -7.87 8.57 -10.27
CA PHE A 207 -6.73 9.44 -10.52
C PHE A 207 -6.19 9.28 -11.95
N PRO A 208 -6.93 9.74 -12.98
CA PRO A 208 -6.55 9.54 -14.37
C PRO A 208 -5.16 10.11 -14.69
N GLY A 209 -4.27 9.28 -15.21
CA GLY A 209 -2.91 9.68 -15.60
C GLY A 209 -1.92 9.95 -14.45
N LYS A 210 -2.34 9.79 -13.19
CA LYS A 210 -1.52 10.12 -12.00
C LYS A 210 -1.01 8.89 -11.23
N VAL A 211 -1.53 7.69 -11.52
CA VAL A 211 -1.17 6.47 -10.79
C VAL A 211 0.11 5.85 -11.34
N LEU A 212 1.11 5.73 -10.47
CA LEU A 212 2.36 5.01 -10.72
C LEU A 212 2.38 3.74 -9.86
N PRO A 213 2.34 2.54 -10.48
CA PRO A 213 2.59 1.31 -9.74
C PRO A 213 4.04 1.31 -9.26
N GLY A 214 4.31 0.84 -8.03
CA GLY A 214 5.66 0.76 -7.48
C GLY A 214 5.90 -0.57 -6.76
N LEU A 215 7.05 -1.19 -6.98
CA LEU A 215 7.53 -2.31 -6.17
C LEU A 215 8.63 -1.75 -5.28
N VAL A 216 8.43 -1.80 -3.97
CA VAL A 216 9.49 -1.50 -3.01
C VAL A 216 10.32 -2.77 -2.88
N ALA A 217 11.46 -2.81 -3.56
CA ALA A 217 12.36 -3.95 -3.51
C ALA A 217 13.37 -3.73 -2.38
N ILE A 218 13.36 -4.65 -1.41
CA ILE A 218 14.09 -4.51 -0.15
C ILE A 218 15.16 -5.61 -0.11
N ASN A 219 16.42 -5.21 -0.03
CA ASN A 219 17.44 -6.17 0.35
C ASN A 219 17.42 -6.37 1.88
N ARG A 220 17.78 -7.54 2.42
CA ARG A 220 17.79 -7.75 3.89
C ARG A 220 18.86 -6.95 4.66
N GLN A 221 19.51 -5.99 4.01
CA GLN A 221 20.41 -5.00 4.63
C GLN A 221 19.71 -3.65 4.84
N GLY A 222 18.43 -3.53 4.47
CA GLY A 222 17.61 -2.32 4.68
C GLY A 222 17.72 -1.29 3.55
N ASN A 223 18.40 -1.62 2.45
CA ASN A 223 18.35 -0.77 1.25
C ASN A 223 17.07 -1.10 0.49
N ALA A 224 16.18 -0.11 0.38
CA ALA A 224 15.01 -0.21 -0.48
C ALA A 224 15.15 0.71 -1.70
N HIS A 225 14.53 0.30 -2.80
CA HIS A 225 14.29 1.15 -3.96
C HIS A 225 12.86 0.95 -4.46
N ILE A 226 12.24 2.01 -4.98
CA ILE A 226 10.93 1.94 -5.61
C ILE A 226 11.12 1.79 -7.12
N ASP A 227 10.92 0.57 -7.62
CA ASP A 227 10.81 0.35 -9.07
C ASP A 227 9.40 0.75 -9.53
N THR A 228 9.29 1.84 -10.30
CA THR A 228 8.01 2.29 -10.89
C THR A 228 7.84 1.90 -12.38
N ASN A 229 8.81 1.17 -12.94
CA ASN A 229 8.93 0.89 -14.37
C ASN A 229 8.34 -0.48 -14.78
N PHE A 230 7.15 -0.82 -14.31
CA PHE A 230 6.49 -2.10 -14.68
C PHE A 230 5.05 -1.92 -15.19
N GLN A 231 4.88 -0.94 -16.08
CA GLN A 231 3.63 -0.76 -16.80
C GLN A 231 3.36 -1.93 -17.76
N GLY A 232 2.10 -2.35 -17.88
CA GLY A 232 1.69 -3.43 -18.80
C GLY A 232 1.84 -4.85 -18.25
N VAL A 233 2.24 -5.02 -16.99
CA VAL A 233 2.17 -6.31 -16.30
C VAL A 233 0.71 -6.78 -16.22
N GLN A 234 0.48 -8.04 -16.60
CA GLN A 234 -0.85 -8.65 -16.53
C GLN A 234 -1.28 -8.72 -15.06
N PRO A 235 -2.42 -8.13 -14.67
CA PRO A 235 -2.85 -8.10 -13.28
C PRO A 235 -3.26 -9.50 -12.81
N LYS A 236 -2.90 -9.82 -11.56
CA LYS A 236 -3.45 -10.97 -10.83
C LYS A 236 -3.98 -10.53 -9.48
N THR A 237 -5.02 -11.21 -9.01
CA THR A 237 -5.50 -11.04 -7.64
C THR A 237 -4.84 -12.06 -6.73
N ILE A 238 -4.74 -11.76 -5.44
CA ILE A 238 -4.19 -12.72 -4.48
C ILE A 238 -5.01 -14.02 -4.41
N ASN A 239 -6.31 -13.97 -4.71
CA ASN A 239 -7.16 -15.15 -4.79
C ASN A 239 -6.80 -16.05 -5.98
N GLN A 240 -6.49 -15.48 -7.15
CA GLN A 240 -6.06 -16.26 -8.31
C GLN A 240 -4.76 -17.04 -8.04
N VAL A 241 -3.84 -16.44 -7.27
CA VAL A 241 -2.59 -17.10 -6.88
C VAL A 241 -2.84 -18.29 -5.95
N VAL A 242 -3.80 -18.15 -5.02
CA VAL A 242 -4.19 -19.25 -4.11
C VAL A 242 -4.85 -20.40 -4.87
N GLU A 243 -5.74 -20.11 -5.83
CA GLU A 243 -6.47 -21.13 -6.59
C GLU A 243 -5.55 -22.01 -7.46
N GLN A 244 -4.50 -21.44 -8.03
CA GLN A 244 -3.51 -22.16 -8.86
C GLN A 244 -2.70 -23.23 -8.09
N LYS A 245 -2.79 -23.27 -6.75
CA LYS A 245 -2.08 -24.22 -5.89
C LYS A 245 -2.95 -25.38 -5.40
N ILE A 246 -4.27 -25.20 -5.42
CA ILE A 246 -5.24 -26.20 -4.96
C ILE A 246 -5.71 -27.08 -6.15
N SER A 247 -5.32 -26.70 -7.37
CA SER A 247 -5.56 -27.44 -8.62
C SER A 247 -4.35 -28.27 -9.04
#